data_AF-A0A0B2Q3P9-F1
#
_entry.id   AF-A0A0B2Q3P9-F1
#
_cell.length_a   1.000
_cell.length_b   1.000
_cell.length_c   1.000
_cell.angle_alpha   90.00
_cell.angle_beta   90.00
_cell.angle_gamma   90.00
#
_symmetry.space_group_name_H-M   'P 1'
#
loop_
_entity.id
_entity.type
_entity.pdbx_description
1 polymer ?
#
loop_
_entity_poly.entity_id
_entity_poly.type
_entity_poly.pdbx_seq_one_letter_code
_entity_poly.pdbx_strand_id
1 'polypeptide(L)'
;MKNKVAFIDGSLPMPTTTDPTYAAWTRGNNAIISWLYNFVSKDIITSILFANMTKEIWDNLKIRFSRKNGLRIFQLRRQLMSSQQGNYDVSTYYTKLKSVLEELSGYKPTFQCKRGGLQTLQDYNEFEYVMSFLMGLNDSFAQIRGQILLSDPFPPVGNVFSLVIQEEAQREIIVNHIPSLNSNNMAFVVNSTTKNTTNGKSRNPKKERPQCAYCNMLGHTKDKCFKLVGYP
;
A
#
# COMPACT_ATOMS: atom_id res chain seq x y z
N MET A 1 -18.59 13.70 36.38
CA MET A 1 -19.68 12.82 35.88
C MET A 1 -19.04 11.63 35.15
N LYS A 2 -18.96 10.48 35.83
CA LYS A 2 -18.52 9.21 35.22
C LYS A 2 -19.77 8.63 34.50
N ASN A 3 -19.61 7.99 33.33
CA ASN A 3 -20.69 7.40 32.50
C ASN A 3 -21.49 8.36 31.57
N LYS A 4 -20.86 9.41 31.01
CA LYS A 4 -21.52 10.31 30.03
C LYS A 4 -22.09 9.57 28.80
N VAL A 5 -21.35 8.59 28.29
CA VAL A 5 -21.73 7.80 27.11
C VAL A 5 -23.01 6.99 27.37
N ALA A 6 -23.23 6.55 28.62
CA ALA A 6 -24.36 5.71 29.02
C ALA A 6 -25.74 6.42 28.88
N PHE A 7 -25.75 7.76 28.88
CA PHE A 7 -26.95 8.57 28.63
C PHE A 7 -27.23 8.77 27.13
N ILE A 8 -26.19 8.63 26.30
CA ILE A 8 -26.24 8.84 24.84
C ILE A 8 -26.65 7.55 24.13
N ASP A 9 -26.05 6.43 24.52
CA ASP A 9 -26.37 5.11 23.97
C ASP A 9 -27.68 4.52 24.54
N GLY A 10 -28.12 5.00 25.70
CA GLY A 10 -29.30 4.49 26.42
C GLY A 10 -29.02 3.28 27.29
N SER A 11 -27.75 2.93 27.52
CA SER A 11 -27.34 1.85 28.42
C SER A 11 -27.73 2.13 29.88
N LEU A 12 -28.02 3.40 30.22
CA LEU A 12 -28.58 3.80 31.51
C LEU A 12 -30.07 4.20 31.34
N PRO A 13 -31.02 3.26 31.52
CA PRO A 13 -32.44 3.55 31.38
C PRO A 13 -32.92 4.51 32.46
N MET A 14 -33.99 5.24 32.15
CA MET A 14 -34.64 6.15 33.09
C MET A 14 -35.18 5.37 34.30
N PRO A 15 -34.77 5.70 35.55
CA PRO A 15 -35.31 5.08 36.75
C PRO A 15 -36.78 5.43 36.94
N THR A 16 -37.53 4.60 37.67
CA THR A 16 -38.88 4.95 38.13
C THR A 16 -38.84 6.16 39.08
N THR A 17 -39.90 6.98 39.08
CA THR A 17 -39.98 8.22 39.89
C THR A 17 -39.90 7.98 41.40
N THR A 18 -40.12 6.75 41.84
CA THR A 18 -40.02 6.30 43.23
C THR A 18 -38.59 5.91 43.64
N ASP A 19 -37.65 5.83 42.70
CA ASP A 19 -36.27 5.42 42.94
C ASP A 19 -35.43 6.59 43.49
N PRO A 20 -34.68 6.41 44.58
CA PRO A 20 -33.74 7.43 45.10
C PRO A 20 -32.73 7.94 44.07
N THR A 21 -32.41 7.15 43.04
CA THR A 21 -31.46 7.49 41.98
C THR A 21 -32.06 8.37 40.89
N TYR A 22 -33.40 8.53 40.83
CA TYR A 22 -34.10 9.34 39.82
C TYR A 22 -33.59 10.78 39.76
N ALA A 23 -33.46 11.45 40.91
CA ALA A 23 -33.01 12.83 40.98
C ALA A 23 -31.53 12.99 40.56
N ALA A 24 -30.70 11.98 40.78
CA ALA A 24 -29.31 11.98 40.32
C ALA A 24 -29.23 11.73 38.80
N TRP A 25 -30.05 10.82 38.28
CA TRP A 25 -30.17 10.53 36.85
C TRP A 25 -30.65 11.75 36.06
N THR A 26 -31.71 12.42 36.51
CA THR A 26 -32.27 13.61 35.85
C THR A 26 -31.25 14.75 35.77
N ARG A 27 -30.47 14.97 36.83
CA ARG A 27 -29.35 15.93 36.80
C ARG A 27 -28.28 15.53 35.79
N GLY A 28 -27.98 14.23 35.70
CA GLY A 28 -27.10 13.63 34.70
C GLY A 28 -27.54 13.93 33.27
N ASN A 29 -28.78 13.57 32.97
CA ASN A 29 -29.42 13.78 31.69
C ASN A 29 -29.45 15.27 31.31
N ASN A 30 -29.93 16.16 32.18
CA ASN A 30 -30.05 17.59 31.87
C ASN A 30 -28.69 18.28 31.65
N ALA A 31 -27.63 17.83 32.33
CA ALA A 31 -26.28 18.34 32.09
C ALA A 31 -25.80 18.00 30.68
N ILE A 32 -26.09 16.79 30.19
CA ILE A 32 -25.68 16.37 28.84
C ILE A 32 -26.54 17.06 27.78
N ILE A 33 -27.84 17.24 28.01
CA ILE A 33 -28.71 18.07 27.16
C ILE A 33 -28.15 19.49 27.03
N SER A 34 -27.78 20.11 28.15
CA SER A 34 -27.18 21.46 28.15
C SER A 34 -25.88 21.50 27.36
N TRP A 35 -25.04 20.45 27.46
CA TRP A 35 -23.84 20.35 26.64
C TRP A 35 -24.18 20.21 25.15
N LEU A 36 -25.13 19.35 24.78
CA LEU A 36 -25.56 19.19 23.39
C LEU A 36 -26.05 20.52 22.81
N TYR A 37 -26.85 21.28 23.56
CA TYR A 37 -27.31 22.62 23.13
C TYR A 37 -26.15 23.60 22.92
N ASN A 38 -25.08 23.52 23.71
CA ASN A 38 -23.89 24.35 23.50
C ASN A 38 -23.07 23.96 22.26
N PHE A 39 -23.21 22.73 21.76
CA PHE A 39 -22.46 22.24 20.60
C PHE A 39 -23.21 22.36 19.27
N VAL A 40 -24.50 22.73 19.28
CA VAL A 40 -25.32 22.86 18.07
C VAL A 40 -25.72 24.31 17.80
N SER A 41 -26.01 24.64 16.54
CA SER A 41 -26.51 25.98 16.19
C SER A 41 -27.93 26.20 16.71
N LYS A 42 -28.32 27.47 16.90
CA LYS A 42 -29.66 27.84 17.40
C LYS A 42 -30.79 27.24 16.56
N ASP A 43 -30.61 27.15 15.25
CA ASP A 43 -31.58 26.56 14.32
C ASP A 43 -31.76 25.04 14.52
N ILE A 44 -30.73 24.37 15.04
CA ILE A 44 -30.80 22.94 15.37
C ILE A 44 -31.46 22.78 16.74
N ILE A 45 -31.16 23.65 17.71
CA ILE A 45 -31.77 23.64 19.05
C ILE A 45 -33.30 23.70 18.97
N THR A 46 -33.87 24.56 18.12
CA THR A 46 -35.33 24.68 17.97
C THR A 46 -35.99 23.36 17.57
N SER A 47 -35.28 22.48 16.85
CA SER A 47 -35.79 21.18 16.44
C SER A 47 -35.70 20.09 17.51
N ILE A 48 -34.91 20.30 18.56
CA ILE A 48 -34.68 19.34 19.66
C ILE A 48 -35.11 19.91 21.03
N LEU A 49 -35.79 21.06 21.04
CA LEU A 49 -36.13 21.82 22.25
C LEU A 49 -37.10 21.07 23.17
N PHE A 50 -37.98 20.24 22.60
CA PHE A 50 -39.03 19.52 23.34
C PHE A 50 -38.61 18.12 23.80
N ALA A 51 -37.42 17.66 23.40
CA ALA A 51 -36.94 16.34 23.78
C ALA A 51 -36.33 16.40 25.19
N ASN A 52 -36.91 15.61 26.11
CA ASN A 52 -36.51 15.62 27.53
C ASN A 52 -35.43 14.59 27.84
N MET A 53 -35.10 13.73 26.87
CA MET A 53 -34.10 12.67 27.03
C MET A 53 -32.89 12.93 26.13
N THR A 54 -31.70 12.85 26.73
CA THR A 54 -30.42 12.96 26.01
C THR A 54 -30.36 12.00 24.83
N LYS A 55 -30.82 10.76 25.03
CA LYS A 55 -30.92 9.73 24.00
C LYS A 55 -31.80 10.16 22.82
N GLU A 56 -32.97 10.72 23.10
CA GLU A 56 -33.91 11.17 22.07
C GLU A 56 -33.34 12.33 21.25
N ILE A 57 -32.70 13.29 21.92
CA ILE A 57 -31.98 14.39 21.25
C ILE A 57 -30.87 13.82 20.37
N TRP A 58 -30.06 12.91 20.91
CA TRP A 58 -28.96 12.30 20.17
C TRP A 58 -29.44 11.51 18.95
N ASP A 59 -30.50 10.71 19.10
CA ASP A 59 -31.08 9.92 18.01
C ASP A 59 -31.68 10.83 16.93
N ASN A 60 -32.34 11.94 17.30
CA ASN A 60 -32.83 12.95 16.35
C ASN A 60 -31.68 13.60 15.56
N LEU A 61 -30.62 14.02 16.26
CA LEU A 61 -29.42 14.59 15.63
C LEU A 61 -28.76 13.57 14.71
N LYS A 62 -28.67 12.32 15.15
CA LYS A 62 -28.13 11.22 14.36
C LYS A 62 -28.99 11.00 13.11
N ILE A 63 -30.31 10.85 13.21
CA ILE A 63 -31.17 10.62 12.04
C ILE A 63 -31.05 11.78 11.03
N ARG A 64 -31.05 13.02 11.52
CA ARG A 64 -31.10 14.21 10.66
C ARG A 64 -29.76 14.57 10.03
N PHE A 65 -28.66 14.39 10.77
CA PHE A 65 -27.31 14.82 10.38
C PHE A 65 -26.32 13.68 10.14
N SER A 66 -26.58 12.46 10.63
CA SER A 66 -25.84 11.25 10.24
C SER A 66 -26.31 10.74 8.87
N ARG A 67 -26.67 11.66 7.95
CA ARG A 67 -27.01 11.32 6.56
C ARG A 67 -25.96 10.33 6.07
N LYS A 68 -26.43 9.19 5.55
CA LYS A 68 -25.58 8.24 4.84
C LYS A 68 -24.76 9.06 3.86
N ASN A 69 -23.47 9.09 4.07
CA ASN A 69 -22.52 9.91 3.36
C ASN A 69 -22.33 9.39 1.93
N GLY A 70 -23.40 9.01 1.23
CA GLY A 70 -23.38 8.40 -0.10
C GLY A 70 -22.66 9.27 -1.12
N LEU A 71 -22.85 10.59 -1.06
CA LEU A 71 -22.09 11.54 -1.88
C LEU A 71 -20.60 11.52 -1.52
N ARG A 72 -20.25 11.47 -0.23
CA ARG A 72 -18.85 11.42 0.22
C ARG A 72 -18.20 10.08 -0.12
N ILE A 73 -18.91 8.97 0.06
CA ILE A 73 -18.50 7.63 -0.39
C ILE A 73 -18.28 7.62 -1.91
N PHE A 74 -19.18 8.24 -2.67
CA PHE A 74 -19.02 8.39 -4.12
C PHE A 74 -17.77 9.22 -4.47
N GLN A 75 -17.56 10.35 -3.80
CA GLN A 75 -16.37 11.18 -3.97
C GLN A 75 -15.08 10.42 -3.63
N LEU A 76 -15.04 9.70 -2.51
CA LEU A 76 -13.89 8.90 -2.08
C LEU A 76 -13.62 7.74 -3.04
N ARG A 77 -14.66 7.04 -3.51
CA ARG A 77 -14.51 6.00 -4.54
C ARG A 77 -13.99 6.58 -5.85
N ARG A 78 -14.49 7.73 -6.27
CA ARG A 78 -13.98 8.42 -7.47
C ARG A 78 -12.50 8.79 -7.29
N GLN A 79 -12.15 9.38 -6.15
CA GLN A 79 -10.78 9.75 -5.82
C GLN A 79 -9.85 8.52 -5.85
N LEU A 80 -10.29 7.40 -5.26
CA LEU A 80 -9.57 6.13 -5.25
C LEU A 80 -9.30 5.63 -6.68
N MET A 81 -10.32 5.59 -7.54
CA MET A 81 -10.19 5.11 -8.92
C MET A 81 -9.34 6.04 -9.81
N SER A 82 -9.32 7.34 -9.52
CA SER A 82 -8.48 8.31 -10.22
C SER A 82 -7.08 8.47 -9.61
N SER A 83 -6.79 7.78 -8.51
CA SER A 83 -5.52 7.92 -7.79
C SER A 83 -4.40 7.26 -8.58
N GLN A 84 -3.36 8.03 -8.87
CA GLN A 84 -2.16 7.57 -9.55
C GLN A 84 -0.92 8.13 -8.84
N GLN A 85 0.18 7.39 -8.87
CA GLN A 85 1.44 7.78 -8.26
C GLN A 85 1.97 9.08 -8.87
N GLY A 86 2.02 9.18 -10.21
CA GLY A 86 2.47 10.38 -10.90
C GLY A 86 3.89 10.77 -10.48
N ASN A 87 4.07 12.00 -9.99
CA ASN A 87 5.37 12.52 -9.55
C ASN A 87 5.66 12.29 -8.05
N TYR A 88 4.80 11.57 -7.33
CA TYR A 88 5.03 11.25 -5.92
C TYR A 88 5.95 10.04 -5.78
N ASP A 89 6.77 10.03 -4.73
CA ASP A 89 7.45 8.83 -4.28
C ASP A 89 6.43 7.75 -3.86
N VAL A 90 6.86 6.48 -3.82
CA VAL A 90 5.96 5.38 -3.47
C VAL A 90 5.37 5.55 -2.07
N SER A 91 6.16 6.07 -1.12
CA SER A 91 5.74 6.29 0.27
C SER A 91 4.62 7.32 0.40
N THR A 92 4.76 8.51 -0.21
CA THR A 92 3.72 9.55 -0.16
C THR A 92 2.47 9.10 -0.89
N TYR A 93 2.61 8.42 -2.03
CA TYR A 93 1.48 7.85 -2.75
C TYR A 93 0.72 6.84 -1.88
N TYR A 94 1.43 5.90 -1.24
CA TYR A 94 0.85 4.91 -0.35
C TYR A 94 0.08 5.56 0.81
N THR A 95 0.66 6.56 1.49
CA THR A 95 -0.01 7.24 2.62
C THR A 95 -1.27 7.97 2.16
N LYS A 96 -1.26 8.63 0.99
CA LYS A 96 -2.46 9.28 0.43
C LYS A 96 -3.56 8.27 0.11
N LEU A 97 -3.19 7.17 -0.52
CA LEU A 97 -4.12 6.10 -0.85
C LEU A 97 -4.72 5.47 0.42
N LYS A 98 -3.87 5.21 1.43
CA LYS A 98 -4.28 4.69 2.75
C LYS A 98 -5.28 5.60 3.42
N SER A 99 -5.04 6.91 3.43
CA SER A 99 -5.95 7.89 4.02
C SER A 99 -7.35 7.84 3.40
N VAL A 100 -7.46 7.76 2.07
CA VAL A 100 -8.76 7.65 1.37
C VAL A 100 -9.47 6.34 1.72
N LEU A 101 -8.72 5.24 1.79
CA LEU A 101 -9.28 3.91 2.10
C LEU A 101 -9.69 3.77 3.56
N GLU A 102 -8.98 4.40 4.50
CA GLU A 102 -9.38 4.50 5.90
C GLU A 102 -10.62 5.37 6.09
N GLU A 103 -10.72 6.48 5.36
CA GLU A 103 -11.95 7.28 5.39
C GLU A 103 -13.13 6.46 4.84
N LEU A 104 -12.92 5.71 3.75
CA LEU A 104 -13.93 4.82 3.16
C LEU A 104 -14.31 3.68 4.12
N SER A 105 -13.36 3.15 4.90
CA SER A 105 -13.61 2.09 5.87
C SER A 105 -14.47 2.59 7.04
N GLY A 106 -14.33 3.85 7.42
CA GLY A 106 -15.20 4.52 8.41
C GLY A 106 -16.68 4.57 8.01
N TYR A 107 -17.00 4.43 6.72
CA TYR A 107 -18.37 4.34 6.22
C TYR A 107 -18.89 2.92 6.05
N LYS A 108 -18.06 1.88 6.25
CA LYS A 108 -18.49 0.49 6.15
C LYS A 108 -19.36 0.13 7.35
N PRO A 109 -20.49 -0.57 7.15
CA PRO A 109 -21.31 -1.05 8.26
C PRO A 109 -20.50 -2.02 9.13
N THR A 110 -20.57 -1.83 10.45
CA THR A 110 -19.96 -2.75 11.41
C THR A 110 -20.76 -4.05 11.46
N PHE A 111 -20.17 -5.14 10.97
CA PHE A 111 -20.77 -6.46 11.09
C PHE A 111 -20.34 -7.13 12.40
N GLN A 112 -21.28 -7.48 13.27
CA GLN A 112 -21.01 -8.35 14.41
C GLN A 112 -21.23 -9.80 13.97
N CYS A 113 -20.17 -10.48 13.53
CA CYS A 113 -20.25 -11.90 13.18
C CYS A 113 -19.75 -12.77 14.34
N LYS A 114 -20.60 -13.67 14.84
CA LYS A 114 -20.27 -14.64 15.91
C LYS A 114 -19.37 -15.81 15.45
N ARG A 115 -19.16 -15.99 14.14
CA ARG A 115 -18.48 -17.16 13.57
C ARG A 115 -17.58 -16.77 12.40
N GLY A 116 -16.33 -16.39 12.66
CA GLY A 116 -15.20 -16.41 11.71
C GLY A 116 -15.24 -15.51 10.46
N GLY A 117 -16.41 -15.14 9.93
CA GLY A 117 -16.54 -14.39 8.67
C GLY A 117 -16.03 -12.96 8.70
N LEU A 118 -15.66 -12.45 9.88
CA LEU A 118 -14.97 -11.17 10.00
C LEU A 118 -13.56 -11.22 9.39
N GLN A 119 -12.86 -12.36 9.52
CA GLN A 119 -11.50 -12.52 8.99
C GLN A 119 -11.52 -12.50 7.46
N THR A 120 -12.41 -13.27 6.83
CA THR A 120 -12.53 -13.28 5.37
C THR A 120 -12.90 -11.90 4.79
N LEU A 121 -13.72 -11.13 5.49
CA LEU A 121 -14.03 -9.75 5.09
C LEU A 121 -12.80 -8.85 5.21
N GLN A 122 -11.98 -9.04 6.26
CA GLN A 122 -10.75 -8.29 6.47
C GLN A 122 -9.71 -8.63 5.41
N ASP A 123 -9.51 -9.92 5.12
CA ASP A 123 -8.61 -10.39 4.05
C ASP A 123 -9.03 -9.81 2.69
N TYR A 124 -10.34 -9.81 2.39
CA TYR A 124 -10.86 -9.19 1.16
C TYR A 124 -10.63 -7.67 1.12
N ASN A 125 -10.76 -6.97 2.25
CA ASN A 125 -10.48 -5.54 2.32
C ASN A 125 -8.98 -5.23 2.12
N GLU A 126 -8.10 -6.07 2.66
CA GLU A 126 -6.66 -5.97 2.44
C GLU A 126 -6.30 -6.23 0.98
N PHE A 127 -6.94 -7.23 0.36
CA PHE A 127 -6.80 -7.49 -1.07
C PHE A 127 -7.20 -6.29 -1.93
N GLU A 128 -8.37 -5.69 -1.69
CA GLU A 128 -8.82 -4.48 -2.40
C GLU A 128 -7.87 -3.30 -2.22
N TYR A 129 -7.26 -3.18 -1.03
CA TYR A 129 -6.25 -2.17 -0.71
C TYR A 129 -4.98 -2.36 -1.56
N VAL A 130 -4.46 -3.59 -1.61
CA VAL A 130 -3.30 -3.92 -2.46
C VAL A 130 -3.61 -3.69 -3.94
N MET A 131 -4.79 -4.10 -4.41
CA MET A 131 -5.14 -3.99 -5.82
C MET A 131 -5.25 -2.54 -6.27
N SER A 132 -5.88 -1.69 -5.45
CA SER A 132 -5.96 -0.25 -5.69
C SER A 132 -4.57 0.40 -5.72
N PHE A 133 -3.66 -0.06 -4.85
CA PHE A 133 -2.28 0.40 -4.83
C PHE A 133 -1.55 0.05 -6.13
N LEU A 134 -1.57 -1.22 -6.53
CA LEU A 134 -0.89 -1.71 -7.74
C LEU A 134 -1.44 -1.09 -9.03
N MET A 135 -2.75 -0.81 -9.10
CA MET A 135 -3.38 -0.18 -10.26
C MET A 135 -2.92 1.26 -10.50
N GLY A 136 -2.67 2.02 -9.43
CA GLY A 136 -2.24 3.42 -9.55
C GLY A 136 -0.72 3.63 -9.56
N LEU A 137 0.09 2.59 -9.38
CA LEU A 137 1.55 2.68 -9.53
C LEU A 137 1.94 3.00 -10.97
N ASN A 138 3.03 3.76 -11.12
CA ASN A 138 3.58 4.13 -12.43
C ASN A 138 4.05 2.88 -13.20
N ASP A 139 4.06 2.95 -14.53
CA ASP A 139 4.48 1.85 -15.41
C ASP A 139 5.94 1.45 -15.24
N SER A 140 6.76 2.30 -14.63
CA SER A 140 8.10 1.91 -14.17
C SER A 140 8.05 0.64 -13.32
N PHE A 141 7.04 0.49 -12.47
CA PHE A 141 6.86 -0.67 -11.58
C PHE A 141 6.09 -1.83 -12.23
N ALA A 142 5.92 -1.86 -13.55
CA ALA A 142 5.16 -2.91 -14.24
C ALA A 142 5.71 -4.33 -13.99
N GLN A 143 7.03 -4.48 -13.88
CA GLN A 143 7.68 -5.78 -13.62
C GLN A 143 7.33 -6.31 -12.22
N ILE A 144 7.53 -5.51 -11.16
CA ILE A 144 7.21 -5.93 -9.79
C ILE A 144 5.69 -6.12 -9.62
N ARG A 145 4.86 -5.30 -10.30
CA ARG A 145 3.40 -5.49 -10.37
C ARG A 145 3.04 -6.86 -10.94
N GLY A 146 3.65 -7.25 -12.06
CA GLY A 146 3.45 -8.58 -12.65
C GLY A 146 3.85 -9.72 -11.71
N GLN A 147 5.00 -9.60 -11.05
CA GLN A 147 5.47 -10.62 -10.09
C GLN A 147 4.53 -10.78 -8.89
N ILE A 148 4.05 -9.67 -8.32
CA ILE A 148 3.10 -9.68 -7.20
C ILE A 148 1.77 -10.32 -7.63
N LEU A 149 1.25 -9.96 -8.81
CA LEU A 149 -0.01 -10.53 -9.32
C LEU A 149 0.06 -12.03 -9.63
N LEU A 150 1.25 -12.55 -9.91
CA LEU A 150 1.50 -13.98 -10.19
C LEU A 150 1.89 -14.79 -8.94
N SER A 151 2.02 -14.14 -7.78
CA SER A 151 2.38 -14.83 -6.54
C SER A 151 1.20 -15.57 -5.90
N ASP A 152 1.44 -16.80 -5.43
CA ASP A 152 0.45 -17.65 -4.75
C ASP A 152 1.10 -18.29 -3.50
N PRO A 153 0.64 -17.99 -2.26
CA PRO A 153 -0.51 -17.16 -1.92
C PRO A 153 -0.24 -15.65 -2.06
N PHE A 154 -1.31 -14.88 -2.30
CA PHE A 154 -1.21 -13.43 -2.51
C PHE A 154 -0.63 -12.72 -1.26
N PRO A 155 0.42 -11.90 -1.43
CA PRO A 155 1.14 -11.32 -0.29
C PRO A 155 0.29 -10.28 0.45
N PRO A 156 0.44 -10.18 1.79
CA PRO A 156 -0.21 -9.16 2.57
C PRO A 156 0.34 -7.77 2.20
N VAL A 157 -0.42 -6.71 2.49
CA VAL A 157 -0.05 -5.38 2.01
C VAL A 157 1.30 -4.86 2.51
N GLY A 158 1.69 -5.20 3.75
CA GLY A 158 3.00 -4.82 4.28
C GLY A 158 4.16 -5.37 3.44
N ASN A 159 4.02 -6.61 2.95
CA ASN A 159 5.02 -7.24 2.10
C ASN A 159 5.04 -6.59 0.72
N VAL A 160 3.87 -6.31 0.13
CA VAL A 160 3.77 -5.62 -1.17
C VAL A 160 4.43 -4.24 -1.12
N PHE A 161 4.14 -3.46 -0.08
CA PHE A 161 4.77 -2.15 0.09
C PHE A 161 6.29 -2.25 0.22
N SER A 162 6.78 -3.19 1.02
CA SER A 162 8.22 -3.41 1.20
C SER A 162 8.92 -3.79 -0.11
N LEU A 163 8.30 -4.66 -0.92
CA LEU A 163 8.82 -5.07 -2.22
C LEU A 163 8.89 -3.90 -3.21
N VAL A 164 7.86 -3.04 -3.24
CA VAL A 164 7.84 -1.89 -4.15
C VAL A 164 8.84 -0.81 -3.71
N ILE A 165 8.99 -0.56 -2.40
CA ILE A 165 10.01 0.35 -1.87
C ILE A 165 11.43 -0.16 -2.16
N GLN A 166 11.65 -1.48 -2.04
CA GLN A 166 12.93 -2.08 -2.38
C GLN A 166 13.27 -1.90 -3.86
N GLU A 167 12.29 -2.09 -4.75
CA GLU A 167 12.43 -1.85 -6.19
C GLU A 167 12.71 -0.36 -6.49
N GLU A 168 12.05 0.57 -5.78
CA GLU A 168 12.31 2.02 -5.92
C GLU A 168 13.76 2.36 -5.55
N ALA A 169 14.26 1.86 -4.41
CA ALA A 169 15.64 2.05 -3.98
C ALA A 169 16.66 1.42 -4.96
N GLN A 170 16.36 0.24 -5.52
CA GLN A 170 17.20 -0.38 -6.54
C GLN A 170 17.27 0.46 -7.83
N ARG A 171 16.16 1.09 -8.22
CA ARG A 171 16.12 1.96 -9.40
C ARG A 171 16.93 3.23 -9.20
N GLU A 172 16.88 3.85 -8.03
CA GLU A 172 17.73 5.00 -7.72
C GLU A 172 19.22 4.65 -7.86
N ILE A 173 19.62 3.45 -7.44
CA ILE A 173 21.00 2.96 -7.58
C ILE A 173 21.36 2.77 -9.06
N ILE A 174 20.47 2.16 -9.86
CA ILE A 174 20.71 1.91 -11.29
C ILE A 174 20.79 3.22 -12.09
N VAL A 175 19.90 4.19 -11.81
CA VAL A 175 19.91 5.52 -12.46
C VAL A 175 21.21 6.28 -12.15
N ASN A 176 21.74 6.13 -10.93
CA ASN A 176 23.01 6.74 -10.53
C ASN A 176 24.25 6.00 -11.07
N HIS A 177 24.12 4.76 -11.53
CA HIS A 177 25.20 3.96 -12.11
C HIS A 177 25.12 3.83 -13.65
N ILE A 178 24.52 4.81 -14.33
CA ILE A 178 24.76 5.00 -15.76
C ILE A 178 25.92 6.00 -15.93
N PRO A 179 27.19 5.58 -15.94
CA PRO A 179 28.14 6.33 -16.74
C PRO A 179 27.64 6.20 -18.18
N SER A 180 27.50 7.34 -18.87
CA SER A 180 27.31 7.38 -20.31
C SER A 180 28.37 6.52 -20.99
N LEU A 181 28.06 5.26 -21.25
CA LEU A 181 28.92 4.32 -21.94
C LEU A 181 28.03 3.46 -22.83
N ASN A 182 28.14 3.76 -24.12
CA ASN A 182 27.69 3.01 -25.27
C ASN A 182 27.45 1.53 -24.99
N SER A 183 26.18 1.14 -25.05
CA SER A 183 25.73 -0.24 -24.91
C SER A 183 26.19 -1.05 -26.12
N ASN A 184 27.29 -1.79 -25.96
CA ASN A 184 27.57 -3.01 -26.71
C ASN A 184 28.21 -4.02 -25.75
N ASN A 185 27.49 -5.11 -25.51
CA ASN A 185 27.95 -6.38 -24.94
C ASN A 185 27.97 -6.50 -23.40
N MET A 186 26.80 -6.79 -22.82
CA MET A 186 26.72 -7.53 -21.55
C MET A 186 26.81 -9.03 -21.86
N ALA A 187 27.97 -9.65 -21.63
CA ALA A 187 28.13 -11.10 -21.67
C ALA A 187 28.20 -11.65 -20.24
N PHE A 188 27.34 -12.64 -19.98
CA PHE A 188 27.20 -13.37 -18.72
C PHE A 188 28.49 -14.15 -18.41
N VAL A 189 29.15 -13.88 -17.28
CA VAL A 189 30.28 -14.68 -16.79
C VAL A 189 29.76 -15.68 -15.75
N VAL A 190 29.65 -16.95 -16.16
CA VAL A 190 29.48 -18.08 -15.24
C VAL A 190 30.85 -18.45 -14.68
N ASN A 191 31.03 -18.29 -13.37
CA ASN A 191 32.26 -18.65 -12.68
C ASN A 191 32.08 -20.03 -12.04
N SER A 192 32.51 -21.09 -12.73
CA SER A 192 32.54 -22.45 -12.20
C SER A 192 33.90 -22.74 -11.57
N THR A 193 33.88 -22.83 -10.24
CA THR A 193 35.02 -23.19 -9.39
C THR A 193 35.35 -24.68 -9.47
N THR A 194 36.59 -25.04 -9.79
CA THR A 194 37.26 -26.27 -9.31
C THR A 194 38.77 -26.07 -9.23
N LYS A 195 39.39 -26.83 -8.33
CA LYS A 195 40.58 -26.53 -7.51
C LYS A 195 41.92 -27.02 -8.10
N ASN A 196 43.00 -26.48 -7.50
CA ASN A 196 44.37 -27.03 -7.35
C ASN A 196 45.24 -27.02 -8.63
N THR A 197 46.52 -26.61 -8.66
CA THR A 197 47.65 -26.80 -7.72
C THR A 197 48.83 -25.86 -8.08
N THR A 198 49.57 -25.43 -7.04
CA THR A 198 51.04 -25.21 -6.96
C THR A 198 51.78 -24.21 -7.89
N ASN A 199 52.39 -23.22 -7.22
CA ASN A 199 53.74 -22.65 -7.43
C ASN A 199 54.18 -22.15 -8.83
N GLY A 200 54.31 -20.83 -8.92
CA GLY A 200 55.63 -20.20 -9.10
C GLY A 200 56.07 -19.79 -10.52
N LYS A 201 56.04 -18.46 -10.74
CA LYS A 201 56.89 -17.66 -11.66
C LYS A 201 56.63 -17.79 -13.17
N SER A 202 56.07 -16.73 -13.77
CA SER A 202 56.84 -15.77 -14.60
C SER A 202 55.91 -14.77 -15.28
N ARG A 203 56.35 -13.51 -15.34
CA ARG A 203 55.71 -12.38 -16.04
C ARG A 203 55.62 -12.66 -17.55
N ASN A 204 54.49 -12.23 -18.13
CA ASN A 204 54.23 -12.12 -19.58
C ASN A 204 55.40 -11.51 -20.37
N PRO A 205 55.49 -11.85 -21.67
CA PRO A 205 55.00 -10.87 -22.65
C PRO A 205 54.01 -11.49 -23.64
N LYS A 206 53.04 -10.67 -24.06
CA LYS A 206 52.02 -10.99 -25.07
C LYS A 206 52.71 -11.51 -26.33
N LYS A 207 52.58 -12.81 -26.63
CA LYS A 207 52.94 -13.36 -27.95
C LYS A 207 51.96 -12.77 -28.97
N GLU A 208 52.48 -11.94 -29.87
CA GLU A 208 51.76 -11.51 -31.06
C GLU A 208 51.31 -12.76 -31.84
N ARG A 209 50.03 -12.79 -32.22
CA ARG A 209 49.47 -13.94 -32.95
C ARG A 209 50.11 -13.96 -34.34
N PRO A 210 50.71 -15.08 -34.79
CA PRO A 210 51.37 -15.14 -36.09
C PRO A 210 50.35 -14.86 -37.21
N GLN A 211 50.71 -13.97 -38.14
CA GLN A 211 49.90 -13.66 -39.32
C GLN A 211 50.24 -14.61 -40.46
N CYS A 212 49.21 -15.13 -41.14
CA CYS A 212 49.39 -15.99 -42.30
C CYS A 212 49.81 -15.16 -43.52
N ALA A 213 50.96 -15.48 -44.13
CA ALA A 213 51.48 -14.79 -45.31
C ALA A 213 50.62 -14.95 -46.59
N TYR A 214 49.65 -15.87 -46.60
CA TYR A 214 48.80 -16.13 -47.77
C TYR A 214 47.40 -15.51 -47.65
N CYS A 215 46.76 -15.57 -46.48
CA CYS A 215 45.41 -15.03 -46.28
C CYS A 215 45.36 -13.78 -45.40
N ASN A 216 46.50 -13.31 -44.89
CA ASN A 216 46.64 -12.17 -43.98
C ASN A 216 45.81 -12.24 -42.69
N MET A 217 45.30 -13.42 -42.32
CA MET A 217 44.59 -13.62 -41.05
C MET A 217 45.55 -13.96 -39.92
N LEU A 218 45.26 -13.45 -38.72
CA LEU A 218 46.02 -13.69 -37.50
C LEU A 218 45.65 -15.03 -36.87
N GLY A 219 46.64 -15.74 -36.32
CA GLY A 219 46.45 -16.97 -35.54
C GLY A 219 46.94 -18.26 -36.20
N HIS A 220 47.46 -18.22 -37.42
CA HIS A 220 48.07 -19.38 -38.09
C HIS A 220 49.17 -18.97 -39.08
N THR A 221 50.11 -19.88 -39.38
CA THR A 221 51.13 -19.70 -40.42
C THR A 221 50.66 -20.27 -41.76
N LYS A 222 51.36 -19.96 -42.85
CA LYS A 222 51.03 -20.39 -44.23
C LYS A 222 50.79 -21.90 -44.33
N ASP A 223 51.57 -22.69 -43.60
CA ASP A 223 51.53 -24.17 -43.65
C ASP A 223 50.22 -24.75 -43.08
N LYS A 224 49.49 -23.98 -42.27
CA LYS A 224 48.20 -24.37 -41.66
C LYS A 224 47.03 -23.54 -42.20
N CYS A 225 47.21 -22.87 -43.33
CA CYS A 225 46.15 -22.06 -43.91
C CYS A 225 45.07 -22.96 -44.51
N PHE A 226 43.85 -22.88 -43.99
CA PHE A 226 42.70 -23.64 -44.51
C PHE A 226 42.42 -23.37 -46.00
N LYS A 227 42.79 -22.19 -46.51
CA LYS A 227 42.71 -21.90 -47.96
C LYS A 227 43.71 -22.69 -48.81
N LEU A 228 44.81 -23.18 -48.23
CA LEU A 228 45.84 -23.97 -48.92
C LEU A 228 45.71 -25.47 -48.64
N VAL A 229 45.38 -25.84 -47.39
CA VAL A 229 45.32 -27.24 -46.93
C VAL A 229 43.94 -27.87 -47.19
N GLY A 230 42.91 -27.05 -47.45
CA GLY A 230 41.52 -27.49 -47.55
C GLY A 230 40.82 -27.47 -46.19
N TYR A 231 39.51 -27.27 -46.18
CA TYR A 231 38.69 -27.33 -44.97
C TYR A 231 38.35 -28.81 -44.68
N PRO A 232 38.41 -29.26 -43.42
CA PRO A 232 37.92 -30.57 -43.02
C PRO A 232 36.41 -30.70 -43.20
#